data_AF-A0A6B3FTN2-F1
#
_entry.id   AF-A0A6B3FTN2-F1
#
_cell.length_a   1.000
_cell.length_b   1.000
_cell.length_c   1.000
_cell.angle_alpha   90.00
_cell.angle_beta   90.00
_cell.angle_gamma   90.00
#
_symmetry.space_group_name_H-M   'P 1'
#
loop_
_entity.id
_entity.type
_entity.pdbx_description
1 polymer ?
#
loop_
_entity_poly.entity_id
_entity_poly.type
_entity_poly.pdbx_seq_one_letter_code
_entity_poly.pdbx_strand_id
1 'polypeptide(L)'
;DWRTHHQFFHDNRKLLGEVEELEHRARRRDILVDDETLFDFYDQRIPEHIVSGAHFDSWWKHKKREEPDALDFERSMLINEKAGAVTKDDYPDSWRQGKLKFKVTYQFEPGADADGVTVHVPLQVLNQVTAEGFDWQIPGLREEVVTELIR
;
A
#
# COMPACT_ATOMS: atom_id res chain seq x y z
N ASP A 1 17.60 8.68 5.19
CA ASP A 1 17.10 9.87 4.46
C ASP A 1 17.97 10.19 3.25
N TRP A 2 17.49 9.83 2.06
CA TRP A 2 18.05 10.32 0.80
C TRP A 2 17.32 11.60 0.40
N ARG A 3 18.04 12.72 0.35
CA ARG A 3 17.50 14.02 -0.11
C ARG A 3 17.82 14.20 -1.58
N THR A 4 16.79 14.22 -2.41
CA THR A 4 16.92 14.43 -3.85
C THR A 4 16.18 15.70 -4.30
N HIS A 5 16.66 16.28 -5.41
CA HIS A 5 16.01 17.39 -6.12
C HIS A 5 15.48 16.94 -7.49
N HIS A 6 15.37 15.63 -7.71
CA HIS A 6 14.90 15.10 -8.99
C HIS A 6 13.40 15.35 -9.14
N GLN A 7 13.03 15.93 -10.28
CA GLN A 7 11.65 16.30 -10.58
C GLN A 7 10.69 15.10 -10.57
N PHE A 8 11.08 13.98 -11.19
CA PHE A 8 10.27 12.75 -11.22
C PHE A 8 9.85 12.30 -9.82
N PHE A 9 10.73 12.42 -8.83
CA PHE A 9 10.46 11.97 -7.47
C PHE A 9 9.34 12.79 -6.83
N HIS A 10 9.36 14.11 -7.05
CA HIS A 10 8.31 14.99 -6.55
C HIS A 10 6.99 14.78 -7.28
N ASP A 11 7.03 14.55 -8.59
CA ASP A 11 5.84 14.32 -9.41
C ASP A 11 5.19 12.96 -9.07
N ASN A 12 5.99 11.90 -8.92
CA ASN A 12 5.55 10.60 -8.47
C ASN A 12 4.91 10.65 -7.08
N ARG A 13 5.55 11.34 -6.13
CA ARG A 13 4.99 11.49 -4.78
C ARG A 13 3.67 12.26 -4.78
N LYS A 14 3.56 13.28 -5.62
CA LYS A 14 2.30 14.01 -5.80
C LYS A 14 1.22 13.10 -6.38
N LEU A 15 1.56 12.29 -7.40
CA LEU A 15 0.62 11.38 -8.04
C LEU A 15 0.15 10.29 -7.07
N LEU A 16 1.05 9.72 -6.25
CA LEU A 16 0.68 8.80 -5.17
C LEU A 16 -0.34 9.43 -4.22
N GLY A 17 -0.08 10.65 -3.74
CA GLY A 17 -1.02 11.37 -2.87
C GLY A 17 -2.37 11.65 -3.53
N GLU A 18 -2.40 11.92 -4.84
CA GLU A 18 -3.67 12.08 -5.57
C GLU A 18 -4.49 10.78 -5.63
N VAL A 19 -3.82 9.63 -5.72
CA VAL A 19 -4.46 8.30 -5.74
C VAL A 19 -4.92 7.91 -4.33
N GLU A 20 -4.12 8.18 -3.29
CA GLU A 20 -4.51 8.01 -1.88
C GLU A 20 -5.76 8.85 -1.53
N GLU A 21 -5.83 10.11 -1.98
CA GLU A 21 -7.01 10.95 -1.79
C GLU A 21 -8.25 10.38 -2.50
N LEU A 22 -8.05 9.72 -3.65
CA LEU A 22 -9.11 9.04 -4.37
C LEU A 22 -9.61 7.82 -3.58
N GLU A 23 -8.71 7.04 -2.98
CA GLU A 23 -9.06 5.94 -2.06
C GLU A 23 -9.89 6.42 -0.87
N HIS A 24 -9.45 7.51 -0.22
CA HIS A 24 -10.14 8.11 0.90
C HIS A 24 -11.57 8.56 0.52
N ARG A 25 -11.72 9.21 -0.64
CA ARG A 25 -13.02 9.67 -1.13
C ARG A 25 -13.93 8.51 -1.52
N ALA A 26 -13.39 7.50 -2.20
CA ALA A 26 -14.12 6.30 -2.60
C ALA A 26 -14.43 5.37 -1.41
N ARG A 27 -13.75 5.56 -0.27
CA ARG A 27 -13.76 4.65 0.89
C ARG A 27 -13.41 3.22 0.48
N ARG A 28 -12.41 3.11 -0.37
CA ARG A 28 -11.88 1.88 -0.97
C ARG A 28 -10.36 1.92 -0.84
N ARG A 29 -9.78 0.92 -0.18
CA ARG A 29 -8.35 0.86 0.20
C ARG A 29 -7.56 -0.11 -0.68
N ASP A 30 -8.16 -0.52 -1.79
CA ASP A 30 -7.68 -1.53 -2.73
C ASP A 30 -7.40 -0.92 -4.11
N ILE A 31 -7.39 0.41 -4.22
CA ILE A 31 -7.23 1.10 -5.51
C ILE A 31 -5.75 1.37 -5.75
N LEU A 32 -4.97 1.75 -4.73
CA LEU A 32 -3.53 1.96 -4.87
C LEU A 32 -2.80 0.61 -4.93
N VAL A 33 -1.83 0.48 -5.84
CA VAL A 33 -0.92 -0.67 -5.87
C VAL A 33 -0.02 -0.72 -4.64
N ASP A 34 0.40 -1.91 -4.25
CA ASP A 34 1.30 -2.13 -3.12
C ASP A 34 2.74 -1.61 -3.35
N ASP A 35 3.48 -1.48 -2.27
CA ASP A 35 4.87 -1.03 -2.28
C ASP A 35 5.81 -1.99 -3.03
N GLU A 36 5.49 -3.28 -3.11
CA GLU A 36 6.26 -4.28 -3.88
C GLU A 36 6.15 -4.00 -5.39
N THR A 37 4.97 -3.65 -5.88
CA THR A 37 4.74 -3.23 -7.26
C THR A 37 5.49 -1.93 -7.58
N LEU A 38 5.50 -0.97 -6.65
CA LEU A 38 6.29 0.26 -6.78
C LEU A 38 7.79 -0.03 -6.75
N PHE A 39 8.23 -1.00 -5.96
CA PHE A 39 9.61 -1.45 -5.91
C PHE A 39 10.03 -2.09 -7.23
N ASP A 40 9.26 -3.06 -7.72
CA ASP A 40 9.52 -3.78 -8.98
C ASP A 40 9.60 -2.82 -10.17
N PHE A 41 8.79 -1.76 -10.18
CA PHE A 41 8.89 -0.69 -11.17
C PHE A 41 10.30 -0.11 -11.26
N TYR A 42 10.87 0.24 -10.10
CA TYR A 42 12.20 0.83 -10.01
C TYR A 42 13.29 -0.22 -10.24
N ASP A 43 13.16 -1.42 -9.68
CA ASP A 43 14.14 -2.50 -9.82
C ASP A 43 14.35 -2.90 -11.30
N GLN A 44 13.28 -2.97 -12.08
CA GLN A 44 13.36 -3.25 -13.51
C GLN A 44 14.06 -2.16 -14.34
N ARG A 45 14.16 -0.93 -13.81
CA ARG A 45 14.65 0.25 -14.54
C ARG A 45 16.00 0.75 -14.06
N ILE A 46 16.31 0.56 -12.79
CA ILE A 46 17.54 1.00 -12.14
C ILE A 46 18.54 -0.16 -12.21
N PRO A 47 19.67 0.00 -12.91
CA PRO A 47 20.69 -1.05 -12.95
C PRO A 47 21.21 -1.46 -11.56
N GLU A 48 21.40 -2.76 -11.35
CA GLU A 48 21.87 -3.35 -10.07
C GLU A 48 23.20 -2.78 -9.54
N HIS A 49 24.05 -2.22 -10.41
CA HIS A 49 25.33 -1.63 -10.01
C HIS A 49 25.18 -0.26 -9.32
N ILE A 50 23.96 0.30 -9.28
CA ILE A 50 23.65 1.56 -8.62
C ILE A 50 23.35 1.30 -7.14
N VAL A 51 24.42 1.40 -6.34
CA VAL A 51 24.38 1.08 -4.90
C VAL A 51 24.38 2.31 -3.98
N SER A 52 24.42 3.52 -4.54
CA SER A 52 24.46 4.76 -3.76
C SER A 52 23.73 5.91 -4.45
N GLY A 53 23.30 6.90 -3.67
CA GLY A 53 22.64 8.10 -4.20
C GLY A 53 23.52 8.86 -5.21
N ALA A 54 24.85 8.90 -5.01
CA ALA A 54 25.77 9.53 -5.95
C ALA A 54 25.87 8.76 -7.28
N HIS A 55 25.87 7.42 -7.23
CA HIS A 55 25.82 6.60 -8.44
C HIS A 55 24.50 6.80 -9.18
N PHE A 56 23.39 6.86 -8.45
CA PHE A 56 22.06 7.11 -9.00
C PHE A 56 22.00 8.48 -9.70
N ASP A 57 22.46 9.54 -9.04
CA ASP A 57 22.43 10.90 -9.59
C ASP A 57 23.24 11.01 -10.89
N SER A 58 24.41 10.35 -10.93
CA SER A 58 25.25 10.31 -12.12
C SER A 58 24.56 9.56 -13.26
N TRP A 59 24.04 8.36 -12.99
CA TRP A 59 23.32 7.56 -13.97
C TRP A 59 22.08 8.28 -14.50
N TRP A 60 21.26 8.83 -13.59
CA TRP A 60 20.02 9.51 -13.94
C TRP A 60 20.25 10.73 -14.84
N LYS A 61 21.34 11.48 -14.61
CA LYS A 61 21.72 12.62 -15.47
C LYS A 61 21.94 12.23 -16.94
N HIS A 62 22.42 11.02 -17.19
CA HIS A 62 22.57 10.47 -18.53
C HIS A 62 21.24 9.89 -19.03
N LYS A 63 20.62 9.00 -18.26
CA LYS A 63 19.37 8.32 -18.63
C LYS A 63 18.24 9.30 -18.96
N LYS A 64 18.05 10.35 -18.16
CA LYS A 64 17.04 11.39 -18.37
C LYS A 64 17.15 12.09 -19.73
N ARG A 65 18.34 12.13 -20.35
CA ARG A 65 18.51 12.74 -21.69
C ARG A 65 17.97 11.87 -22.81
N GLU A 66 18.00 10.57 -22.60
CA GLU A 66 17.53 9.58 -23.56
C GLU A 66 16.04 9.29 -23.34
N GLU A 67 15.67 9.07 -22.07
CA GLU A 67 14.31 8.76 -21.65
C GLU A 67 13.99 9.60 -20.40
N PRO A 68 13.43 10.82 -20.56
CA PRO A 68 13.19 11.73 -19.45
C PRO A 68 12.18 11.21 -18.43
N ASP A 69 11.22 10.41 -18.91
CA ASP A 69 10.05 9.94 -18.15
C ASP A 69 10.24 8.48 -17.69
N ALA A 70 11.46 7.94 -17.82
CA ALA A 70 11.73 6.52 -17.53
C ALA A 70 11.33 6.11 -16.11
N LEU A 71 11.42 7.03 -15.16
CA LEU A 71 11.08 6.81 -13.75
C LEU A 71 9.77 7.47 -13.34
N ASP A 72 9.02 8.04 -14.27
CA ASP A 72 7.74 8.68 -13.97
C ASP A 72 6.66 7.61 -13.86
N PHE A 73 5.82 7.71 -12.84
CA PHE A 73 4.66 6.83 -12.69
C PHE A 73 3.56 7.22 -13.68
N GLU A 74 2.97 6.22 -14.32
CA GLU A 74 1.70 6.40 -15.00
C GLU A 74 0.55 6.18 -14.02
N ARG A 75 -0.49 7.01 -14.08
CA ARG A 75 -1.67 6.88 -13.20
C ARG A 75 -2.33 5.50 -13.31
N SER A 76 -2.35 4.91 -14.50
CA SER A 76 -2.84 3.55 -14.75
C SER A 76 -2.07 2.50 -13.96
N MET A 77 -0.75 2.66 -13.86
CA MET A 77 0.11 1.73 -13.11
C MET A 77 -0.14 1.78 -11.61
N LEU A 78 -0.54 2.93 -11.08
CA LEU A 78 -0.84 3.09 -9.67
C LEU A 78 -2.21 2.53 -9.27
N ILE A 79 -3.05 2.20 -10.24
CA ILE A 79 -4.39 1.67 -9.99
C ILE A 79 -4.35 0.15 -10.09
N ASN A 80 -4.70 -0.53 -9.00
CA ASN A 80 -4.81 -1.98 -8.99
C ASN A 80 -5.97 -2.43 -9.91
N GLU A 81 -5.66 -3.08 -11.03
CA GLU A 81 -6.69 -3.59 -11.96
C GLU A 81 -7.61 -4.64 -11.31
N LYS A 82 -7.14 -5.34 -10.25
CA LYS A 82 -7.95 -6.28 -9.45
C LYS A 82 -8.93 -5.60 -8.50
N ALA A 83 -8.84 -4.28 -8.31
CA ALA A 83 -9.85 -3.51 -7.58
C ALA A 83 -11.25 -3.71 -8.20
N GLY A 84 -11.37 -4.10 -9.48
CA GLY A 84 -12.67 -4.45 -10.06
C GLY A 84 -13.39 -5.62 -9.36
N ALA A 85 -12.66 -6.55 -8.73
CA ALA A 85 -13.20 -7.78 -8.13
C ALA A 85 -13.33 -7.71 -6.60
N VAL A 86 -12.57 -6.84 -5.95
CA VAL A 86 -12.56 -6.67 -4.50
C VAL A 86 -13.63 -5.65 -4.11
N THR A 87 -14.58 -6.08 -3.28
CA THR A 87 -15.69 -5.26 -2.82
C THR A 87 -15.41 -4.65 -1.45
N LYS A 88 -16.16 -3.61 -1.09
CA LYS A 88 -16.08 -3.01 0.26
C LYS A 88 -16.39 -4.03 1.38
N ASP A 89 -17.14 -5.08 1.05
CA ASP A 89 -17.45 -6.15 1.98
C ASP A 89 -16.25 -7.08 2.25
N ASP A 90 -15.28 -7.12 1.32
CA ASP A 90 -14.05 -7.90 1.47
C ASP A 90 -13.05 -7.21 2.41
N TYR A 91 -13.05 -5.87 2.43
CA TYR A 91 -12.20 -5.02 3.28
C TYR A 91 -13.03 -3.96 4.03
N PRO A 92 -13.79 -4.37 5.06
CA PRO A 92 -14.67 -3.45 5.77
C PRO A 92 -13.90 -2.34 6.48
N ASP A 93 -14.41 -1.10 6.43
CA ASP A 93 -13.86 0.04 7.17
C ASP A 93 -14.13 -0.04 8.69
N SER A 94 -14.89 -1.05 9.10
CA SER A 94 -15.34 -1.19 10.47
C SER A 94 -15.57 -2.64 10.90
N TRP A 95 -15.19 -2.90 12.15
CA TRP A 95 -15.36 -4.19 12.82
C TRP A 95 -16.52 -4.10 13.80
N ARG A 96 -17.41 -5.10 13.83
CA ARG A 96 -18.54 -5.14 14.76
C ARG A 96 -18.41 -6.29 15.74
N GLN A 97 -18.52 -6.00 17.03
CA GLN A 97 -18.64 -6.98 18.10
C GLN A 97 -19.88 -6.66 18.93
N GLY A 98 -20.94 -7.46 18.76
CA GLY A 98 -22.24 -7.18 19.36
C GLY A 98 -22.78 -5.80 18.96
N LYS A 99 -22.86 -4.88 19.92
CA LYS A 99 -23.31 -3.49 19.70
C LYS A 99 -22.17 -2.51 19.42
N LEU A 100 -20.92 -2.92 19.59
CA LEU A 100 -19.74 -2.08 19.41
C LEU A 100 -19.32 -2.06 17.93
N LYS A 101 -18.88 -0.90 17.46
CA LYS A 101 -18.35 -0.69 16.10
C LYS A 101 -16.99 -0.01 16.22
N PHE A 102 -15.96 -0.66 15.71
CA PHE A 102 -14.58 -0.18 15.72
C PHE A 102 -14.15 0.21 14.31
N LYS A 103 -13.22 1.16 14.20
CA LYS A 103 -12.59 1.50 12.92
C LYS A 103 -11.54 0.44 12.60
N VAL A 104 -11.48 0.02 11.33
CA VAL A 104 -10.43 -0.87 10.84
C VAL A 104 -9.52 -0.10 9.89
N THR A 105 -8.23 -0.32 10.03
CA THR A 105 -7.22 0.15 9.08
C THR A 105 -6.39 -1.02 8.62
N TYR A 106 -6.07 -1.03 7.34
CA TYR A 106 -5.20 -2.00 6.70
C TYR A 106 -3.89 -1.31 6.35
N GLN A 107 -2.79 -2.00 6.57
CA GLN A 107 -1.45 -1.61 6.18
C GLN A 107 -0.76 -2.87 5.69
N PHE A 108 -0.12 -2.81 4.53
CA PHE A 108 0.67 -3.93 4.02
C PHE A 108 2.12 -3.44 3.94
N GLU A 109 2.83 -3.60 5.05
CA GLU A 109 4.24 -3.20 5.20
C GLU A 109 4.98 -4.35 5.89
N PRO A 110 5.49 -5.33 5.12
CA PRO A 110 6.19 -6.48 5.66
C PRO A 110 7.30 -6.09 6.65
N GLY A 111 7.15 -6.50 7.91
CA GLY A 111 8.11 -6.22 8.98
C GLY A 111 7.78 -5.00 9.86
N ALA A 112 6.69 -4.29 9.60
CA ALA A 112 6.13 -3.30 10.53
C ALA A 112 5.22 -3.96 11.59
N ASP A 113 5.18 -3.41 12.81
CA ASP A 113 4.31 -3.94 13.89
C ASP A 113 2.81 -3.86 13.56
N ALA A 114 2.44 -2.96 12.64
CA ALA A 114 1.06 -2.71 12.22
C ALA A 114 0.72 -3.38 10.87
N ASP A 115 1.61 -4.22 10.35
CA ASP A 115 1.40 -4.98 9.13
C ASP A 115 0.15 -5.88 9.25
N GLY A 116 -0.69 -5.86 8.21
CA GLY A 116 -1.99 -6.50 8.17
C GLY A 116 -3.15 -5.64 8.65
N VAL A 117 -3.98 -6.20 9.55
CA VAL A 117 -5.28 -5.64 9.94
C VAL A 117 -5.19 -5.05 11.33
N THR A 118 -5.38 -3.74 11.44
CA THR A 118 -5.45 -3.03 12.73
C THR A 118 -6.87 -2.61 13.06
N VAL A 119 -7.39 -3.06 14.21
CA VAL A 119 -8.68 -2.61 14.75
C VAL A 119 -8.46 -1.59 15.86
N HIS A 120 -9.05 -0.40 15.71
CA HIS A 120 -8.91 0.70 16.66
C HIS A 120 -9.99 0.60 17.76
N VAL A 121 -9.59 0.25 18.97
CA VAL A 121 -10.48 0.10 20.13
C VAL A 121 -10.36 1.32 21.06
N PRO A 122 -11.41 2.13 21.25
CA PRO A 122 -11.39 3.22 22.21
C PRO A 122 -11.26 2.72 23.65
N LEU A 123 -10.41 3.36 24.44
CA LEU A 123 -10.11 2.94 25.82
C LEU A 123 -11.38 2.85 26.71
N GLN A 124 -12.38 3.70 26.44
CA GLN A 124 -13.63 3.77 27.20
C GLN A 124 -14.50 2.50 27.09
N VAL A 125 -14.30 1.72 26.03
CA VAL A 125 -15.06 0.49 25.77
C VAL A 125 -14.18 -0.75 25.81
N LEU A 126 -12.88 -0.61 26.12
CA LEU A 126 -11.92 -1.71 26.14
C LEU A 126 -12.35 -2.85 27.08
N ASN A 127 -12.95 -2.50 28.23
CA ASN A 127 -13.46 -3.48 29.20
C ASN A 127 -14.71 -4.23 28.72
N GLN A 128 -15.32 -3.81 27.61
CA GLN A 128 -16.48 -4.46 26.99
C GLN A 128 -16.08 -5.29 25.76
N VAL A 129 -14.81 -5.25 25.35
CA VAL A 129 -14.29 -6.00 24.20
C VAL A 129 -13.90 -7.40 24.62
N THR A 130 -14.33 -8.39 23.85
CA THR A 130 -13.91 -9.79 24.00
C THR A 130 -12.88 -10.16 22.94
N ALA A 131 -12.03 -11.16 23.22
CA ALA A 131 -11.10 -11.67 22.20
C ALA A 131 -11.83 -12.40 21.06
N GLU A 132 -12.97 -13.03 21.37
CA GLU A 132 -13.78 -13.78 20.40
C GLU A 132 -14.18 -12.94 19.19
N GLY A 133 -13.86 -13.48 18.01
CA GLY A 133 -14.20 -12.90 16.71
C GLY A 133 -13.00 -12.25 16.01
N PHE A 134 -12.05 -11.67 16.76
CA PHE A 134 -10.80 -11.16 16.17
C PHE A 134 -9.93 -12.27 15.56
N ASP A 135 -10.22 -13.51 15.92
CA ASP A 135 -9.58 -14.73 15.40
C ASP A 135 -9.88 -14.93 13.90
N TRP A 136 -10.96 -14.32 13.38
CA TRP A 136 -11.32 -14.39 11.97
C TRP A 136 -10.68 -13.22 11.25
N GLN A 137 -9.72 -13.50 10.36
CA GLN A 137 -9.25 -12.50 9.41
C GLN A 137 -10.41 -11.92 8.58
N ILE A 138 -10.23 -10.71 8.07
CA ILE A 138 -11.19 -10.09 7.14
C ILE A 138 -11.36 -10.94 5.88
N PRO A 139 -12.55 -10.93 5.25
CA PRO A 139 -12.88 -11.82 4.13
C PRO A 139 -11.85 -11.78 3.00
N GLY A 140 -11.32 -10.59 2.66
CA GLY A 140 -10.33 -10.42 1.59
C GLY A 140 -8.97 -11.08 1.83
N LEU A 141 -8.58 -11.34 3.09
CA LEU A 141 -7.30 -12.01 3.42
C LEU A 141 -7.45 -13.52 3.69
N ARG A 142 -8.68 -14.04 3.74
CA ARG A 142 -8.92 -15.45 4.05
C ARG A 142 -8.42 -16.38 2.95
N GLU A 143 -8.53 -15.96 1.70
CA GLU A 143 -8.13 -16.80 0.56
C GLU A 143 -6.61 -17.00 0.52
N GLU A 144 -5.82 -15.95 0.78
CA GLU A 144 -4.36 -16.06 0.87
C GLU A 144 -3.91 -16.97 2.01
N VAL A 145 -4.51 -16.85 3.20
CA VAL A 145 -4.16 -17.73 4.34
C VAL A 145 -4.52 -19.18 4.09
N VAL A 146 -5.68 -19.45 3.49
CA VAL A 146 -6.06 -20.83 3.16
C VAL A 146 -5.11 -21.41 2.10
N THR A 147 -4.68 -20.59 1.14
CA THR A 147 -3.75 -21.01 0.08
C THR A 147 -2.36 -21.31 0.65
N GLU A 148 -1.83 -20.47 1.54
CA GLU A 148 -0.52 -20.69 2.18
C GLU A 148 -0.55 -21.86 3.18
N LEU A 149 -1.67 -22.14 3.86
CA LEU A 149 -1.79 -23.29 4.77
C LEU A 149 -1.91 -24.65 4.06
N ILE A 150 -2.30 -24.66 2.78
CA ILE A 150 -2.41 -25.89 1.97
C ILE A 150 -1.06 -26.26 1.34
N ARG A 151 -0.08 -25.35 1.34
CA ARG A 151 1.20 -25.52 0.66
C ARG A 151 2.27 -26.22 1.50
#